data_AF-K3WUM6-F1
#
_entry.id   AF-K3WUM6-F1
#
_cell.length_a   1.000
_cell.length_b   1.000
_cell.length_c   1.000
_cell.angle_alpha   90.00
_cell.angle_beta   90.00
_cell.angle_gamma   90.00
#
_symmetry.space_group_name_H-M   'P 1'
#
loop_
_entity.id
_entity.type
_entity.pdbx_description
1 polymer ?
#
loop_
_entity_poly.entity_id
_entity_poly.type
_entity_poly.pdbx_seq_one_letter_code
_entity_poly.pdbx_strand_id
1 'polypeptide(L)'
;MSPSADDAQDDVSHAATTSSSNSPWCPEFRPTADEFVSFATYMRTVVEPQCAHIGLCKIIPPTGWFSRSYALEDLASDCMVTRPVSQHVAGKKGIFNVDLVERKTMDVREFKALADAYGKEKDEPDTEAETSSDLDDIERRFWKSLRPTMDAPVYGADIVGSLFGDNDALSWNVNKLDTILRRIDLPGVTRAMLYFGMWRAMFAFHTAHQKPGEFVITFPATYHEGFNLGFNIAEAVNFASLRWIPFGLKAK
;
A
#
# COMPACT_ATOMS: atom_id res chain seq x y z
N MET A 1 -24.47 42.43 -53.28
CA MET A 1 -23.11 41.86 -53.19
C MET A 1 -22.95 41.32 -51.78
N SER A 2 -22.48 40.09 -51.64
CA SER A 2 -21.91 39.52 -50.39
C SER A 2 -20.60 40.27 -50.02
N PRO A 3 -19.93 40.07 -48.86
CA PRO A 3 -19.92 38.87 -48.01
C PRO A 3 -20.01 39.14 -46.47
N SER A 4 -20.42 38.13 -45.70
CA SER A 4 -19.63 37.25 -44.80
C SER A 4 -19.49 37.76 -43.36
N ALA A 5 -19.73 36.85 -42.40
CA ALA A 5 -19.26 36.99 -41.03
C ALA A 5 -17.81 36.49 -40.97
N ASP A 6 -16.96 37.23 -40.26
CA ASP A 6 -15.62 36.77 -39.88
C ASP A 6 -15.61 36.44 -38.39
N ASP A 7 -15.09 35.27 -38.05
CA ASP A 7 -14.75 34.87 -36.69
C ASP A 7 -13.54 35.68 -36.20
N ALA A 8 -13.68 36.37 -35.07
CA ALA A 8 -12.57 36.88 -34.30
C ALA A 8 -12.45 36.08 -33.00
N GLN A 9 -11.57 35.06 -33.01
CA GLN A 9 -11.18 34.34 -31.80
C GLN A 9 -10.16 35.18 -31.01
N ASP A 10 -10.54 35.64 -29.83
CA ASP A 10 -9.59 36.24 -28.88
C ASP A 10 -8.69 35.14 -28.29
N ASP A 11 -7.48 35.02 -28.84
CA ASP A 11 -6.43 34.11 -28.39
C ASP A 11 -5.78 34.62 -27.09
N VAL A 12 -6.47 34.42 -25.96
CA VAL A 12 -5.90 34.64 -24.62
C VAL A 12 -5.04 33.44 -24.24
N SER A 13 -3.82 33.44 -24.78
CA SER A 13 -2.75 32.51 -24.40
C SER A 13 -2.34 32.72 -22.93
N HIS A 14 -3.08 32.09 -22.02
CA HIS A 14 -2.60 31.83 -20.67
C HIS A 14 -1.43 30.85 -20.74
N ALA A 15 -0.23 31.40 -20.93
CA ALA A 15 1.03 30.70 -20.74
C ALA A 15 1.00 30.04 -19.36
N ALA A 16 0.87 28.71 -19.35
CA ALA A 16 0.91 27.94 -18.12
C ALA A 16 2.30 28.10 -17.51
N THR A 17 2.42 28.95 -16.49
CA THR A 17 3.64 29.12 -15.71
C THR A 17 3.98 27.75 -15.13
N THR A 18 4.97 27.08 -15.73
CA THR A 18 5.43 25.76 -15.30
C THR A 18 6.10 25.89 -13.94
N SER A 19 5.30 25.84 -12.88
CA SER A 19 5.81 25.72 -11.52
C SER A 19 6.49 24.36 -11.41
N SER A 20 7.81 24.35 -11.45
CA SER A 20 8.64 23.18 -11.20
C SER A 20 8.59 22.81 -9.71
N SER A 21 7.44 22.33 -9.25
CA SER A 21 7.28 21.74 -7.93
C SER A 21 7.86 20.33 -7.96
N ASN A 22 9.12 20.19 -7.55
CA ASN A 22 9.72 18.91 -7.14
C ASN A 22 9.09 18.40 -5.82
N SER A 23 7.76 18.40 -5.75
CA SER A 23 7.01 17.73 -4.70
C SER A 23 7.07 16.23 -4.99
N PRO A 24 7.48 15.39 -4.01
CA PRO A 24 7.50 13.94 -4.22
C PRO A 24 6.09 13.43 -4.51
N TRP A 25 5.98 12.48 -5.44
CA TRP A 25 4.70 11.84 -5.84
C TRP A 25 3.95 11.20 -4.65
N CYS A 26 4.69 10.81 -3.60
CA CYS A 26 4.18 10.37 -2.33
C CYS A 26 4.90 11.16 -1.21
N PRO A 27 4.22 12.09 -0.51
CA PRO A 27 4.81 12.80 0.63
C PRO A 27 5.19 11.87 1.78
N GLU A 28 6.36 12.11 2.38
CA GLU A 28 6.81 11.43 3.60
C GLU A 28 6.63 12.34 4.82
N PHE A 29 6.02 11.80 5.88
CA PHE A 29 5.92 12.44 7.19
C PHE A 29 6.82 11.74 8.21
N ARG A 30 7.48 12.54 9.06
CA ARG A 30 8.36 12.07 10.14
C ARG A 30 7.94 12.73 11.46
N PRO A 31 6.78 12.36 12.03
CA PRO A 31 6.25 12.95 13.25
C PRO A 31 7.23 12.84 14.43
N THR A 32 7.28 13.89 15.23
CA THR A 32 7.84 13.84 16.59
C THR A 32 7.00 12.95 17.50
N ALA A 33 7.55 12.53 18.64
CA ALA A 33 6.81 11.74 19.63
C ALA A 33 5.52 12.45 20.10
N ASP A 34 5.58 13.77 20.30
CA ASP A 34 4.44 14.60 20.74
C ASP A 34 3.35 14.71 19.67
N GLU A 35 3.72 14.76 18.38
CA GLU A 35 2.75 14.72 17.28
C GLU A 35 2.13 13.33 17.07
N PHE A 36 2.86 12.28 17.45
CA PHE A 36 2.45 10.89 17.22
C PHE A 36 1.47 10.34 18.28
N VAL A 37 1.15 11.09 19.34
CA VAL A 37 0.30 10.61 20.46
C VAL A 37 -1.17 10.32 20.12
N SER A 38 -1.64 10.73 18.93
CA SER A 38 -3.04 10.53 18.52
C SER A 38 -3.15 10.44 16.99
N PHE A 39 -3.36 9.23 16.48
CA PHE A 39 -3.57 8.97 15.05
C PHE A 39 -4.64 9.89 14.44
N ALA A 40 -5.84 9.92 15.04
CA ALA A 40 -6.96 10.70 14.51
C ALA A 40 -6.71 12.21 14.52
N THR A 41 -5.94 12.71 15.50
CA THR A 41 -5.54 14.12 15.52
C THR A 41 -4.52 14.40 14.43
N TYR A 42 -3.43 13.63 14.39
CA TYR A 42 -2.35 13.78 13.41
C TYR A 42 -2.85 13.71 11.97
N MET A 43 -3.68 12.71 11.66
CA MET A 43 -4.33 12.57 10.37
C MET A 43 -5.13 13.82 10.01
N ARG A 44 -5.99 14.31 10.91
CA ARG A 44 -6.87 15.47 10.66
C ARG A 44 -6.13 16.80 10.54
N THR A 45 -5.11 17.04 11.36
CA THR A 45 -4.47 18.37 11.48
C THR A 45 -3.17 18.50 10.67
N VAL A 46 -2.49 17.40 10.35
CA VAL A 46 -1.21 17.42 9.63
C VAL A 46 -1.35 16.78 8.26
N VAL A 47 -1.85 15.55 8.17
CA VAL A 47 -1.76 14.73 6.95
C VAL A 47 -2.87 15.06 5.94
N GLU A 48 -4.14 15.09 6.37
CA GLU A 48 -5.29 15.39 5.51
C GLU A 48 -5.21 16.75 4.79
N PRO A 49 -4.80 17.87 5.43
CA PRO A 49 -4.65 19.15 4.74
C PRO A 49 -3.63 19.13 3.60
N GLN A 50 -2.62 18.26 3.69
CA GLN A 50 -1.50 18.19 2.75
C GLN A 50 -1.68 17.11 1.68
N CYS A 51 -2.27 15.96 2.00
CA CYS A 51 -2.27 14.77 1.13
C CYS A 51 -3.63 14.34 0.59
N ALA A 52 -4.74 14.90 1.07
CA ALA A 52 -6.08 14.48 0.61
C ALA A 52 -6.38 14.77 -0.88
N HIS A 53 -5.52 15.56 -1.56
CA HIS A 53 -5.58 15.82 -3.00
C HIS A 53 -4.53 15.03 -3.81
N ILE A 54 -3.56 14.40 -3.13
CA ILE A 54 -2.49 13.58 -3.73
C ILE A 54 -2.91 12.12 -3.76
N GLY A 55 -3.59 11.65 -2.72
CA GLY A 55 -4.21 10.33 -2.67
C GLY A 55 -3.42 9.27 -1.87
N LEU A 56 -2.11 9.49 -1.71
CA LEU A 56 -1.18 8.59 -1.03
C LEU A 56 -0.20 9.40 -0.19
N CYS A 57 0.20 8.90 0.98
CA CYS A 57 1.38 9.37 1.70
C CYS A 57 2.01 8.27 2.56
N LYS A 58 3.27 8.46 2.94
CA LYS A 58 3.99 7.58 3.86
C LYS A 58 4.23 8.28 5.20
N ILE A 59 4.12 7.56 6.29
CA ILE A 59 4.40 8.05 7.65
C ILE A 59 5.45 7.14 8.27
N ILE A 60 6.56 7.74 8.70
CA ILE A 60 7.71 7.07 9.30
C ILE A 60 7.69 7.43 10.79
N PRO A 61 7.26 6.52 11.68
CA PRO A 61 7.10 6.80 13.10
C PRO A 61 8.40 7.23 13.79
N PRO A 62 8.30 7.94 14.94
CA PRO A 62 9.48 8.26 15.74
C PRO A 62 10.12 6.98 16.32
N THR A 63 11.46 6.93 16.33
CA THR A 63 12.22 5.77 16.83
C THR A 63 11.77 5.36 18.24
N GLY A 64 11.47 4.08 18.45
CA GLY A 64 11.07 3.54 19.74
C GLY A 64 9.59 3.69 20.10
N TRP A 65 8.74 4.18 19.19
CA TRP A 65 7.28 4.30 19.39
C TRP A 65 6.58 2.98 19.76
N PHE A 66 7.06 1.85 19.23
CA PHE A 66 6.49 0.52 19.40
C PHE A 66 7.55 -0.56 19.22
N SER A 67 7.37 -1.71 19.90
CA SER A 67 8.16 -2.91 19.72
C SER A 67 7.36 -4.16 20.12
N ARG A 68 7.52 -5.26 19.38
CA ARG A 68 6.96 -6.59 19.66
C ARG A 68 7.88 -7.66 19.07
N SER A 69 7.90 -8.87 19.66
CA SER A 69 8.44 -10.06 18.99
C SER A 69 7.60 -10.40 17.76
N TYR A 70 8.28 -10.71 16.66
CA TYR A 70 7.70 -11.28 15.44
C TYR A 70 8.48 -12.53 15.01
N ALA A 71 8.87 -13.36 15.98
CA ALA A 71 9.48 -14.65 15.70
C ALA A 71 8.52 -15.51 14.85
N LEU A 72 9.06 -16.29 13.91
CA LEU A 72 8.24 -17.11 13.01
C LEU A 72 7.48 -18.20 13.77
N GLU A 73 8.01 -18.65 14.90
CA GLU A 73 7.39 -19.59 15.83
C GLU A 73 6.13 -18.99 16.47
N ASP A 74 6.22 -17.76 17.00
CA ASP A 74 5.10 -17.03 17.61
C ASP A 74 3.99 -16.78 16.56
N LEU A 75 4.38 -16.28 15.38
CA LEU A 75 3.47 -15.99 14.27
C LEU A 75 2.75 -17.24 13.74
N ALA A 76 3.45 -18.38 13.70
CA ALA A 76 2.89 -19.66 13.27
C ALA A 76 1.91 -20.26 14.30
N SER A 77 2.03 -19.94 15.59
CA SER A 77 1.00 -20.28 16.58
C SER A 77 -0.20 -19.33 16.55
N ASP A 78 0.02 -18.06 16.20
CA ASP A 78 -1.03 -17.02 16.24
C ASP A 78 -1.90 -16.98 14.97
N CYS A 79 -1.39 -17.37 13.80
CA CYS A 79 -2.14 -17.30 12.54
C CYS A 79 -1.74 -18.34 11.49
N MET A 80 -2.66 -18.60 10.55
CA MET A 80 -2.43 -19.43 9.36
C MET A 80 -2.58 -18.58 8.11
N VAL A 81 -1.77 -18.84 7.08
CA VAL A 81 -1.94 -18.23 5.76
C VAL A 81 -3.09 -18.95 5.06
N THR A 82 -4.33 -18.47 5.29
CA THR A 82 -5.54 -19.12 4.78
C THR A 82 -5.80 -18.78 3.31
N ARG A 83 -6.13 -19.80 2.50
CA ARG A 83 -6.55 -19.66 1.09
C ARG A 83 -5.66 -18.73 0.23
N PRO A 84 -4.31 -18.78 0.31
CA PRO A 84 -3.45 -17.88 -0.46
C PRO A 84 -3.61 -18.12 -1.96
N VAL A 85 -3.33 -17.10 -2.79
CA VAL A 85 -3.57 -17.13 -4.24
C VAL A 85 -2.27 -17.09 -5.03
N SER A 86 -2.12 -17.97 -6.02
CA SER A 86 -1.15 -17.78 -7.10
C SER A 86 -1.64 -16.72 -8.08
N GLN A 87 -0.78 -15.77 -8.40
CA GLN A 87 -1.07 -14.64 -9.29
C GLN A 87 -0.52 -14.90 -10.69
N HIS A 88 -1.32 -15.54 -11.55
CA HIS A 88 -0.92 -15.86 -12.91
C HIS A 88 -1.11 -14.65 -13.82
N VAL A 89 -0.03 -14.16 -14.44
CA VAL A 89 -0.05 -12.89 -15.19
C VAL A 89 -0.14 -13.13 -16.69
N ALA A 90 -1.20 -12.63 -17.32
CA ALA A 90 -1.43 -12.68 -18.75
C ALA A 90 -1.42 -11.27 -19.36
N GLY A 91 -0.44 -10.96 -20.22
CA GLY A 91 -0.34 -9.64 -20.84
C GLY A 91 1.02 -9.33 -21.44
N LYS A 92 1.21 -8.08 -21.88
CA LYS A 92 2.48 -7.54 -22.40
C LYS A 92 2.43 -6.02 -22.52
N LYS A 93 3.61 -5.38 -22.60
CA LYS A 93 3.77 -3.93 -22.85
C LYS A 93 3.01 -3.04 -21.83
N GLY A 94 3.06 -3.40 -20.55
CA GLY A 94 2.44 -2.60 -19.47
C GLY A 94 0.95 -2.83 -19.26
N ILE A 95 0.30 -3.70 -20.04
CA ILE A 95 -1.11 -4.09 -19.85
C ILE A 95 -1.16 -5.58 -19.52
N PHE A 96 -1.69 -5.89 -18.35
CA PHE A 96 -1.72 -7.24 -17.77
C PHE A 96 -3.05 -7.51 -17.07
N ASN A 97 -3.55 -8.73 -17.23
CA ASN A 97 -4.57 -9.33 -16.37
C ASN A 97 -3.88 -10.27 -15.38
N VAL A 98 -4.45 -10.41 -14.19
CA VAL A 98 -3.95 -11.31 -13.14
C VAL A 98 -5.05 -12.31 -12.76
N ASP A 99 -4.87 -13.56 -13.16
CA ASP A 99 -5.75 -14.66 -12.79
C ASP A 99 -5.33 -15.22 -11.42
N LEU A 100 -6.25 -15.21 -10.46
CA LEU A 100 -6.02 -15.66 -9.09
C LEU A 100 -6.40 -17.13 -8.94
N VAL A 101 -5.42 -17.98 -8.63
CA VAL A 101 -5.62 -19.43 -8.41
C VAL A 101 -5.38 -19.76 -6.94
N GLU A 102 -6.45 -20.10 -6.24
CA GLU A 102 -6.41 -20.47 -4.82
C GLU A 102 -5.50 -21.69 -4.57
N ARG A 103 -4.71 -21.61 -3.49
CA ARG A 103 -3.86 -22.67 -2.96
C ARG A 103 -4.37 -23.11 -1.59
N LYS A 104 -3.91 -24.28 -1.14
CA LYS A 104 -4.22 -24.78 0.20
C LYS A 104 -3.67 -23.82 1.26
N THR A 105 -4.44 -23.65 2.35
CA THR A 105 -3.98 -23.03 3.59
C THR A 105 -2.67 -23.66 4.06
N MET A 106 -1.74 -22.83 4.53
CA MET A 106 -0.41 -23.23 5.00
C MET A 106 0.00 -22.44 6.24
N ASP A 107 0.97 -22.97 6.98
CA ASP A 107 1.61 -22.32 8.12
C ASP A 107 2.49 -21.13 7.67
N VAL A 108 2.71 -20.14 8.54
CA VAL A 108 3.57 -18.98 8.23
C VAL A 108 5.00 -19.39 7.87
N ARG A 109 5.53 -20.46 8.50
CA ARG A 109 6.86 -21.02 8.20
C ARG A 109 6.91 -21.73 6.84
N GLU A 110 5.82 -22.39 6.45
CA GLU A 110 5.68 -22.99 5.12
C GLU A 110 5.64 -21.91 4.04
N PHE A 111 4.90 -20.82 4.28
CA PHE A 111 4.87 -19.67 3.38
C PHE A 111 6.24 -18.97 3.29
N LYS A 112 6.96 -18.80 4.40
CA LYS A 112 8.34 -18.28 4.41
C LYS A 112 9.27 -19.13 3.56
N ALA A 113 9.26 -20.45 3.77
CA ALA A 113 10.10 -21.38 3.00
C ALA A 113 9.76 -21.37 1.50
N LEU A 114 8.47 -21.24 1.15
CA LEU A 114 8.01 -21.08 -0.23
C LEU A 114 8.51 -19.75 -0.84
N ALA A 115 8.41 -18.64 -0.11
CA ALA A 115 8.89 -17.33 -0.53
C ALA A 115 10.41 -17.35 -0.78
N ASP A 116 11.20 -17.90 0.15
CA ASP A 116 12.66 -17.99 0.04
C ASP A 116 13.12 -18.85 -1.15
N ALA A 117 12.47 -19.99 -1.35
CA ALA A 117 12.77 -20.89 -2.48
C ALA A 117 12.45 -20.22 -3.81
N TYR A 118 11.30 -19.55 -3.91
CA TYR A 118 10.89 -18.80 -5.09
C TYR A 118 11.81 -17.59 -5.35
N GLY A 119 12.14 -16.83 -4.32
CA GLY A 119 13.02 -15.67 -4.42
C GLY A 119 14.41 -16.04 -4.94
N LYS A 120 14.99 -17.13 -4.41
CA LYS A 120 16.25 -17.70 -4.90
C LYS A 120 16.19 -18.17 -6.35
N GLU A 121 15.04 -18.65 -6.82
CA GLU A 121 14.89 -19.13 -8.20
C GLU A 121 14.62 -17.99 -9.20
N LYS A 122 13.98 -16.91 -8.76
CA LYS A 122 13.51 -15.80 -9.64
C LYS A 122 14.32 -14.52 -9.48
N ASP A 123 15.57 -14.65 -9.03
CA ASP A 123 16.51 -13.56 -8.74
C ASP A 123 15.82 -12.41 -7.96
N GLU A 124 15.40 -12.71 -6.72
CA GLU A 124 14.91 -11.70 -5.78
C GLU A 124 15.95 -10.56 -5.61
N PRO A 125 15.54 -9.28 -5.59
CA PRO A 125 16.47 -8.19 -5.33
C PRO A 125 16.83 -8.10 -3.84
N ASP A 126 18.07 -7.69 -3.55
CA ASP A 126 18.45 -7.33 -2.19
C ASP A 126 17.58 -6.17 -1.68
N THR A 127 16.98 -6.35 -0.51
CA THR A 127 16.02 -5.40 0.09
C THR A 127 16.70 -4.18 0.72
N GLU A 128 18.03 -4.13 0.71
CA GLU A 128 18.85 -3.03 1.25
C GLU A 128 18.99 -1.83 0.29
N ALA A 129 18.16 -1.71 -0.75
CA ALA A 129 18.19 -0.60 -1.70
C ALA A 129 18.34 0.78 -1.02
N GLU A 130 19.48 1.42 -1.25
CA GLU A 130 19.89 2.67 -0.61
C GLU A 130 19.60 3.90 -1.48
N THR A 131 19.64 3.76 -2.81
CA THR A 131 19.50 4.87 -3.75
C THR A 131 18.23 4.78 -4.60
N SER A 132 17.81 5.91 -5.16
CA SER A 132 16.71 5.93 -6.14
C SER A 132 17.01 5.07 -7.38
N SER A 133 18.28 4.93 -7.78
CA SER A 133 18.66 4.12 -8.95
C SER A 133 18.44 2.63 -8.71
N ASP A 134 18.67 2.16 -7.48
CA ASP A 134 18.46 0.75 -7.11
C ASP A 134 16.97 0.41 -7.18
N LEU A 135 16.11 1.29 -6.66
CA LEU A 135 14.64 1.13 -6.67
C LEU A 135 14.09 1.12 -8.10
N ASP A 136 14.54 2.05 -8.92
CA ASP A 136 14.27 2.14 -10.34
C ASP A 136 14.64 0.84 -11.09
N ASP A 137 15.78 0.23 -10.78
CA ASP A 137 16.24 -1.01 -11.42
C ASP A 137 15.52 -2.25 -10.88
N ILE A 138 15.11 -2.25 -9.61
CA ILE A 138 14.21 -3.24 -9.01
C ILE A 138 12.83 -3.20 -9.68
N GLU A 139 12.25 -2.02 -9.86
CA GLU A 139 10.99 -1.83 -10.60
C GLU A 139 11.15 -2.31 -12.05
N ARG A 140 12.23 -1.93 -12.73
CA ARG A 140 12.52 -2.40 -14.10
C ARG A 140 12.68 -3.93 -14.16
N ARG A 141 13.23 -4.59 -13.13
CA ARG A 141 13.28 -6.06 -13.02
C ARG A 141 11.87 -6.65 -12.86
N PHE A 142 11.06 -6.10 -11.95
CA PHE A 142 9.68 -6.53 -11.72
C PHE A 142 8.86 -6.50 -13.02
N TRP A 143 8.73 -5.35 -13.68
CA TRP A 143 7.91 -5.23 -14.90
C TRP A 143 8.42 -6.10 -16.07
N LYS A 144 9.74 -6.30 -16.20
CA LYS A 144 10.32 -7.21 -17.22
C LYS A 144 10.09 -8.69 -16.92
N SER A 145 9.81 -9.05 -15.67
CA SER A 145 9.53 -10.41 -15.21
C SER A 145 8.08 -10.84 -15.41
N LEU A 146 7.15 -9.90 -15.65
CA LEU A 146 5.72 -10.21 -15.82
C LEU A 146 5.48 -10.84 -17.21
N ARG A 147 5.47 -12.18 -17.26
CA ARG A 147 5.30 -12.98 -18.47
C ARG A 147 4.45 -14.23 -18.18
N PRO A 148 3.59 -14.68 -19.12
CA PRO A 148 2.74 -15.86 -18.92
C PRO A 148 3.51 -17.19 -18.70
N THR A 149 4.79 -17.23 -19.07
CA THR A 149 5.65 -18.43 -18.96
C THR A 149 6.48 -18.46 -17.67
N MET A 150 6.36 -17.44 -16.82
CA MET A 150 7.05 -17.41 -15.52
C MET A 150 6.12 -17.97 -14.45
N ASP A 151 6.68 -18.72 -13.50
CA ASP A 151 5.90 -19.17 -12.35
C ASP A 151 5.28 -17.99 -11.60
N ALA A 152 4.04 -18.21 -11.16
CA ALA A 152 3.23 -17.23 -10.46
C ALA A 152 3.70 -17.11 -9.01
N PRO A 153 3.92 -15.89 -8.48
CA PRO A 153 4.09 -15.69 -7.05
C PRO A 153 2.82 -16.09 -6.30
N VAL A 154 2.96 -16.41 -5.03
CA VAL A 154 1.83 -16.69 -4.13
C VAL A 154 1.66 -15.52 -3.17
N TYR A 155 0.41 -15.09 -2.95
CA TYR A 155 0.06 -13.99 -2.06
C TYR A 155 -0.95 -14.47 -1.01
N GLY A 156 -0.63 -14.29 0.27
CA GLY A 156 -1.62 -14.43 1.34
C GLY A 156 -2.31 -13.10 1.55
N ALA A 157 -3.64 -13.05 1.49
CA ALA A 157 -4.41 -11.82 1.57
C ALA A 157 -5.68 -12.00 2.40
N ASP A 158 -6.20 -10.90 2.94
CA ASP A 158 -7.50 -10.83 3.62
C ASP A 158 -7.65 -11.80 4.81
N ILE A 159 -6.54 -12.07 5.51
CA ILE A 159 -6.49 -12.93 6.70
C ILE A 159 -6.77 -12.08 7.94
N VAL A 160 -7.93 -12.25 8.58
CA VAL A 160 -8.29 -11.48 9.79
C VAL A 160 -7.27 -11.75 10.91
N GLY A 161 -6.58 -10.71 11.37
CA GLY A 161 -5.52 -10.82 12.38
C GLY A 161 -4.85 -9.48 12.68
N SER A 162 -4.00 -9.43 13.70
CA SER A 162 -3.25 -8.21 14.07
C SER A 162 -1.89 -8.52 14.68
N LEU A 163 -0.86 -7.86 14.13
CA LEU A 163 0.52 -7.85 14.62
C LEU A 163 0.68 -6.92 15.84
N PHE A 164 -0.18 -5.92 16.01
CA PHE A 164 -0.20 -5.11 17.25
C PHE A 164 -0.76 -5.85 18.46
N GLY A 165 -1.69 -6.77 18.25
CA GLY A 165 -2.37 -7.48 19.33
C GLY A 165 -3.11 -6.50 20.25
N ASP A 166 -2.88 -6.61 21.56
CA ASP A 166 -3.55 -5.76 22.55
C ASP A 166 -2.85 -4.44 22.89
N ASN A 167 -1.61 -4.23 22.46
CA ASN A 167 -0.85 -3.01 22.72
C ASN A 167 -1.46 -1.82 21.93
N ASP A 168 -1.78 -0.72 22.61
CA ASP A 168 -2.41 0.47 22.00
C ASP A 168 -1.52 1.19 20.97
N ALA A 169 -0.19 1.04 21.08
CA ALA A 169 0.81 1.62 20.18
C ALA A 169 0.63 3.14 19.96
N LEU A 170 0.38 3.89 21.04
CA LEU A 170 0.15 5.35 21.05
C LEU A 170 -1.04 5.78 20.16
N SER A 171 -2.14 5.03 20.19
CA SER A 171 -3.29 5.16 19.27
C SER A 171 -3.02 4.74 17.81
N TRP A 172 -1.87 4.15 17.46
CA TRP A 172 -1.55 3.64 16.10
C TRP A 172 -1.71 2.13 15.94
N ASN A 173 -2.28 1.42 16.91
CA ASN A 173 -2.71 0.03 16.71
C ASN A 173 -3.76 -0.02 15.58
N VAL A 174 -3.38 -0.60 14.45
CA VAL A 174 -4.19 -0.67 13.22
C VAL A 174 -5.53 -1.36 13.46
N ASN A 175 -5.56 -2.40 14.30
CA ASN A 175 -6.81 -3.10 14.67
C ASN A 175 -7.68 -2.33 15.68
N LYS A 176 -7.24 -1.17 16.19
CA LYS A 176 -7.94 -0.39 17.25
C LYS A 176 -7.96 1.13 17.00
N LEU A 177 -7.73 1.60 15.77
CA LEU A 177 -7.69 3.04 15.44
C LEU A 177 -8.97 3.77 15.90
N ASP A 178 -8.81 4.84 16.70
CA ASP A 178 -9.93 5.62 17.22
C ASP A 178 -10.50 6.60 16.16
N THR A 179 -11.32 6.05 15.26
CA THR A 179 -11.93 6.81 14.17
C THR A 179 -13.45 6.57 14.08
N ILE A 180 -14.17 7.33 13.24
CA ILE A 180 -15.64 7.25 13.24
C ILE A 180 -16.18 5.88 12.79
N LEU A 181 -15.37 5.11 12.04
CA LEU A 181 -15.69 3.73 11.64
C LEU A 181 -15.67 2.75 12.82
N ARG A 182 -14.96 3.02 13.92
CA ARG A 182 -14.89 2.16 15.11
C ARG A 182 -16.25 1.89 15.77
N ARG A 183 -17.27 2.67 15.42
CA ARG A 183 -18.67 2.49 15.86
C ARG A 183 -19.43 1.40 15.10
N ILE A 184 -18.78 0.73 14.12
CA ILE A 184 -19.38 -0.28 13.24
C ILE A 184 -18.42 -1.48 13.16
N ASP A 185 -18.93 -2.70 13.35
CA ASP A 185 -18.15 -3.94 13.16
C ASP A 185 -18.41 -4.52 11.76
N LEU A 186 -17.39 -4.49 10.91
CA LEU A 186 -17.39 -5.01 9.54
C LEU A 186 -16.02 -5.67 9.26
N PRO A 187 -15.95 -7.00 9.11
CA PRO A 187 -14.71 -7.70 8.79
C PRO A 187 -14.02 -7.15 7.53
N GLY A 188 -12.70 -6.91 7.60
CA GLY A 188 -11.93 -6.36 6.48
C GLY A 188 -12.10 -4.85 6.25
N VAL A 189 -13.08 -4.21 6.90
CA VAL A 189 -13.28 -2.77 6.88
C VAL A 189 -12.84 -2.17 8.21
N THR A 190 -13.31 -2.70 9.34
CA THR A 190 -13.04 -2.18 10.69
C THR A 190 -12.33 -3.18 11.61
N ARG A 191 -12.02 -4.39 11.10
CA ARG A 191 -11.10 -5.35 11.71
C ARG A 191 -9.87 -5.50 10.81
N ALA A 192 -8.69 -5.51 11.40
CA ALA A 192 -7.44 -5.59 10.63
C ALA A 192 -7.29 -6.91 9.86
N MET A 193 -6.60 -6.80 8.73
CA MET A 193 -6.25 -7.90 7.84
C MET A 193 -4.73 -7.99 7.68
N LEU A 194 -4.23 -9.22 7.66
CA LEU A 194 -2.84 -9.56 7.40
C LEU A 194 -2.64 -9.95 5.94
N TYR A 195 -1.53 -9.47 5.37
CA TYR A 195 -1.11 -9.71 4.00
C TYR A 195 0.32 -10.25 4.02
N PHE A 196 0.52 -11.41 3.38
CA PHE A 196 1.80 -12.14 3.32
C PHE A 196 2.33 -12.03 1.89
N GLY A 197 3.38 -11.23 1.70
CA GLY A 197 4.03 -11.03 0.41
C GLY A 197 5.22 -11.96 0.19
N MET A 198 5.55 -12.16 -1.08
CA MET A 198 6.84 -12.69 -1.57
C MET A 198 7.23 -11.92 -2.83
N TRP A 199 8.46 -12.09 -3.33
CA TRP A 199 8.90 -11.40 -4.55
C TRP A 199 7.89 -11.50 -5.70
N ARG A 200 7.62 -10.37 -6.36
CA ARG A 200 6.63 -10.21 -7.46
C ARG A 200 5.15 -10.36 -7.06
N ALA A 201 4.79 -10.72 -5.82
CA ALA A 201 3.38 -10.70 -5.39
C ALA A 201 2.84 -9.26 -5.37
N MET A 202 1.68 -8.99 -5.95
CA MET A 202 1.22 -7.63 -6.29
C MET A 202 -0.24 -7.31 -5.90
N PHE A 203 -0.55 -6.02 -5.83
CA PHE A 203 -1.87 -5.40 -5.72
C PHE A 203 -1.88 -4.11 -6.59
N ALA A 204 -3.02 -3.70 -7.18
CA ALA A 204 -3.01 -2.83 -8.39
C ALA A 204 -3.08 -1.27 -8.18
N PHE A 205 -2.45 -0.51 -9.14
CA PHE A 205 -2.55 0.92 -9.67
C PHE A 205 -1.78 2.30 -9.25
N HIS A 206 -0.55 2.41 -8.67
CA HIS A 206 0.18 3.61 -8.10
C HIS A 206 1.67 3.32 -7.64
N THR A 207 2.37 4.22 -6.88
CA THR A 207 3.77 4.01 -6.39
C THR A 207 4.14 4.59 -5.00
N ALA A 208 4.71 3.75 -4.10
CA ALA A 208 5.48 4.16 -2.92
C ALA A 208 6.43 3.04 -2.45
N HIS A 209 7.64 3.39 -1.97
CA HIS A 209 8.53 2.43 -1.31
C HIS A 209 8.35 2.49 0.22
N GLN A 210 7.77 1.43 0.78
CA GLN A 210 7.52 1.23 2.21
C GLN A 210 8.53 0.22 2.78
N LYS A 211 9.26 0.62 3.82
CA LYS A 211 10.17 -0.25 4.60
C LYS A 211 9.47 -0.79 5.86
N PRO A 212 9.98 -1.87 6.48
CA PRO A 212 9.41 -2.41 7.72
C PRO A 212 9.29 -1.35 8.82
N GLY A 213 8.13 -1.28 9.47
CA GLY A 213 7.83 -0.29 10.51
C GLY A 213 7.34 1.08 10.01
N GLU A 214 7.30 1.31 8.70
CA GLU A 214 6.67 2.50 8.09
C GLU A 214 5.18 2.24 7.80
N PHE A 215 4.34 3.27 7.91
CA PHE A 215 2.92 3.24 7.51
C PHE A 215 2.73 3.87 6.13
N VAL A 216 1.80 3.33 5.34
CA VAL A 216 1.27 3.98 4.13
C VAL A 216 -0.21 4.29 4.37
N ILE A 217 -0.63 5.50 4.01
CA ILE A 217 -2.02 5.94 4.10
C ILE A 217 -2.55 6.21 2.69
N THR A 218 -3.70 5.63 2.39
CA THR A 218 -4.42 5.82 1.13
C THR A 218 -5.70 6.61 1.40
N PHE A 219 -6.04 7.54 0.50
CA PHE A 219 -7.15 8.47 0.69
C PHE A 219 -8.40 8.06 -0.10
N PRO A 220 -9.60 8.53 0.29
CA PRO A 220 -10.86 8.16 -0.35
C PRO A 220 -10.84 8.40 -1.87
N ALA A 221 -11.36 7.45 -2.64
CA ALA A 221 -11.39 7.47 -4.11
C ALA A 221 -10.01 7.50 -4.81
N THR A 222 -8.93 7.10 -4.13
CA THR A 222 -7.59 6.93 -4.73
C THR A 222 -7.34 5.45 -5.09
N TYR A 223 -6.82 5.19 -6.29
CA TYR A 223 -6.38 3.85 -6.69
C TYR A 223 -5.04 3.45 -6.01
N HIS A 224 -4.99 2.22 -5.47
CA HIS A 224 -3.87 1.57 -4.74
C HIS A 224 -2.61 1.26 -5.58
N GLU A 225 -1.54 0.64 -5.05
CA GLU A 225 -0.67 -0.38 -5.70
C GLU A 225 0.53 -0.79 -4.84
N GLY A 226 1.05 -1.97 -5.15
CA GLY A 226 2.46 -2.27 -5.01
C GLY A 226 2.79 -3.66 -5.53
N PHE A 227 4.08 -3.97 -5.52
CA PHE A 227 4.59 -5.33 -5.53
C PHE A 227 5.53 -5.51 -4.34
N ASN A 228 5.58 -6.72 -3.82
CA ASN A 228 6.41 -7.08 -2.68
C ASN A 228 7.82 -7.42 -3.16
N LEU A 229 8.84 -6.92 -2.45
CA LEU A 229 10.25 -7.12 -2.80
C LEU A 229 10.80 -8.50 -2.42
N GLY A 230 10.16 -9.17 -1.46
CA GLY A 230 10.56 -10.44 -0.90
C GLY A 230 9.53 -10.90 0.13
N PHE A 231 9.89 -11.86 1.01
CA PHE A 231 9.00 -12.23 2.12
C PHE A 231 8.71 -11.03 3.02
N ASN A 232 7.43 -10.72 3.24
CA ASN A 232 7.00 -9.73 4.21
C ASN A 232 5.62 -10.08 4.81
N ILE A 233 5.26 -9.37 5.88
CA ILE A 233 3.91 -9.37 6.44
C ILE A 233 3.49 -7.91 6.67
N ALA A 234 2.33 -7.52 6.17
CA ALA A 234 1.72 -6.21 6.39
C ALA A 234 0.37 -6.37 7.11
N GLU A 235 0.00 -5.37 7.91
CA GLU A 235 -1.33 -5.25 8.54
C GLU A 235 -2.03 -4.01 7.99
N ALA A 236 -3.29 -4.13 7.58
CA ALA A 236 -4.09 -3.02 7.08
C ALA A 236 -5.53 -3.04 7.59
N VAL A 237 -6.18 -1.87 7.60
CA VAL A 237 -7.59 -1.67 7.95
C VAL A 237 -8.11 -0.45 7.17
N ASN A 238 -9.42 -0.30 7.02
CA ASN A 238 -10.00 1.00 6.65
C ASN A 238 -10.29 1.83 7.90
N PHE A 239 -10.14 3.14 7.77
CA PHE A 239 -10.52 4.11 8.78
C PHE A 239 -11.26 5.28 8.12
N ALA A 240 -11.96 6.09 8.90
CA ALA A 240 -12.65 7.26 8.37
C ALA A 240 -12.57 8.47 9.30
N SER A 241 -12.32 9.64 8.71
CA SER A 241 -12.61 10.92 9.33
C SER A 241 -13.95 11.47 8.85
N LEU A 242 -14.40 12.59 9.39
CA LEU A 242 -15.59 13.29 8.89
C LEU A 242 -15.47 13.71 7.41
N ARG A 243 -14.24 13.84 6.87
CA ARG A 243 -14.00 14.15 5.45
C ARG A 243 -14.36 12.99 4.52
N TRP A 244 -14.41 11.75 5.01
CA TRP A 244 -14.79 10.59 4.20
C TRP A 244 -16.29 10.53 3.89
N ILE A 245 -17.15 11.08 4.75
CA ILE A 245 -18.62 10.95 4.64
C ILE A 245 -19.17 11.34 3.24
N PRO A 246 -18.76 12.48 2.63
CA PRO A 246 -19.23 12.85 1.29
C PRO A 246 -18.74 11.93 0.16
N PHE A 247 -17.68 11.15 0.37
CA PHE A 247 -17.20 10.13 -0.57
C PHE A 247 -18.01 8.84 -0.38
N GLY A 248 -18.21 8.39 0.86
CA GLY A 248 -19.03 7.21 1.16
C GLY A 248 -20.46 7.33 0.62
N LEU A 249 -21.07 8.52 0.71
CA LEU A 249 -22.40 8.82 0.14
C LEU A 249 -22.45 8.87 -1.41
N LYS A 250 -21.30 8.85 -2.09
CA LYS A 250 -21.18 8.93 -3.57
C LYS A 250 -20.51 7.69 -4.17
N ALA A 251 -20.09 6.73 -3.35
CA ALA A 251 -19.54 5.46 -3.81
C ALA A 251 -20.57 4.73 -4.67
N LYS A 252 -20.09 4.04 -5.71
CA LYS A 252 -20.89 3.27 -6.67
C LYS A 252 -20.68 1.78 -6.46
#